data_AF-A0A7N0SYZ4-F1
#
_entry.id   AF-A0A7N0SYZ4-F1
#
_cell.length_a   1.000
_cell.length_b   1.000
_cell.length_c   1.000
_cell.angle_alpha   90.00
_cell.angle_beta   90.00
_cell.angle_gamma   90.00
#
_symmetry.space_group_name_H-M   'P 1'
#
loop_
_entity.id
_entity.type
_entity.pdbx_description
1 polymer ?
#
loop_
_entity_poly.entity_id
_entity_poly.type
_entity_poly.pdbx_seq_one_letter_code
_entity_poly.pdbx_strand_id
1 'polypeptide(L)'
;MKHQGSRRKASWKDPEGRIISSTTRESAAAQLKALRADIVTGKARFEDVAARHSDCSSAKRGGDLGPFGRGQMQRPFEEATFAL
;
A
#
# COMPACT_ATOMS: atom_id res chain seq x y z
N MET A 1 -2.56 -1.35 -0.99
CA MET A 1 -4.04 -1.32 -0.96
C MET A 1 -4.53 -2.35 0.02
N LYS A 2 -5.54 -1.98 0.81
CA LYS A 2 -6.26 -2.89 1.69
C LYS A 2 -7.35 -3.62 0.91
N HIS A 3 -7.83 -4.70 1.49
CA HIS A 3 -8.88 -5.56 0.93
C HIS A 3 -9.67 -6.21 2.07
N GLN A 4 -10.69 -7.01 1.73
CA GLN A 4 -11.63 -7.62 2.66
C GLN A 4 -10.97 -8.52 3.73
N GLY A 5 -9.73 -8.98 3.50
CA GLY A 5 -8.94 -9.79 4.43
C GLY A 5 -7.92 -8.99 5.25
N SER A 6 -7.87 -7.67 5.10
CA SER A 6 -6.96 -6.82 5.87
C SER A 6 -7.37 -6.76 7.34
N ARG A 7 -6.38 -6.81 8.25
CA ARG A 7 -6.59 -6.73 9.71
C ARG A 7 -7.44 -5.52 10.14
N ARG A 8 -7.17 -4.35 9.56
CA ARG A 8 -7.97 -3.13 9.75
C ARG A 8 -8.55 -2.70 8.41
N LYS A 9 -9.85 -2.91 8.20
CA LYS A 9 -10.58 -2.61 6.96
C LYS A 9 -11.02 -1.16 6.82
N ALA A 10 -10.24 -0.21 7.36
CA ALA A 10 -10.53 1.22 7.28
C ALA A 10 -9.24 1.98 6.95
N SER A 11 -9.36 3.07 6.19
CA SER A 11 -8.25 3.96 5.84
C SER A 11 -8.70 5.42 5.88
N TRP A 12 -7.79 6.35 5.61
CA TRP A 12 -8.13 7.77 5.50
C TRP A 12 -9.01 8.06 4.27
N LYS A 13 -9.00 7.18 3.26
CA LYS A 13 -9.84 7.29 2.05
C LYS A 13 -11.21 6.63 2.22
N ASP A 14 -11.27 5.61 3.08
CA ASP A 14 -12.47 4.84 3.36
C ASP A 14 -12.59 4.65 4.88
N PRO A 15 -13.03 5.70 5.63
CA PRO A 15 -13.10 5.67 7.09
C PRO A 15 -14.05 4.59 7.61
N GLU A 16 -15.15 4.37 6.89
CA GLU A 16 -16.16 3.36 7.22
C GLU A 16 -15.83 1.97 6.69
N GLY A 17 -14.83 1.86 5.81
CA GLY A 17 -14.34 0.57 5.33
C GLY A 17 -15.25 -0.14 4.33
N ARG A 18 -16.18 0.57 3.70
CA ARG A 18 -17.18 -0.01 2.78
C ARG A 18 -16.52 -0.57 1.52
N ILE A 19 -15.58 0.19 0.94
CA ILE A 19 -14.84 -0.18 -0.27
C ILE A 19 -13.81 -1.25 0.06
N ILE A 20 -13.08 -1.09 1.17
CA ILE A 20 -12.06 -2.06 1.59
C ILE A 20 -12.71 -3.41 1.89
N SER A 21 -13.90 -3.43 2.50
CA SER A 21 -14.61 -4.66 2.82
C SER A 21 -15.20 -5.38 1.61
N SER A 22 -15.51 -4.65 0.52
CA SER A 22 -15.99 -5.24 -0.74
C SER A 22 -14.86 -5.58 -1.72
N THR A 23 -13.66 -5.07 -1.49
CA THR A 23 -12.50 -5.34 -2.35
C THR A 23 -11.90 -6.71 -2.06
N THR A 24 -11.85 -7.58 -3.07
CA THR A 24 -11.23 -8.91 -2.94
C THR A 24 -9.70 -8.82 -2.91
N ARG A 25 -9.04 -9.88 -2.42
CA ARG A 25 -7.57 -9.96 -2.40
C ARG A 25 -7.02 -9.92 -3.83
N GLU A 26 -7.70 -10.58 -4.75
CA GLU A 26 -7.36 -10.70 -6.16
C GLU A 26 -7.47 -9.36 -6.86
N SER A 27 -8.56 -8.61 -6.60
CA SER A 27 -8.74 -7.25 -7.13
C SER A 27 -7.67 -6.31 -6.61
N ALA A 28 -7.39 -6.33 -5.30
CA ALA A 28 -6.33 -5.51 -4.72
C ALA A 28 -4.94 -5.86 -5.30
N ALA A 29 -4.66 -7.15 -5.52
CA ALA A 29 -3.42 -7.59 -6.15
C ALA A 29 -3.32 -7.17 -7.63
N ALA A 30 -4.42 -7.23 -8.38
CA ALA A 30 -4.47 -6.78 -9.77
C ALA A 30 -4.21 -5.26 -9.87
N GLN A 31 -4.85 -4.48 -9.01
CA GLN A 31 -4.62 -3.03 -8.96
C GLN A 31 -3.16 -2.70 -8.58
N LEU A 32 -2.56 -3.41 -7.61
CA LEU A 32 -1.15 -3.24 -7.26
C LEU A 32 -0.21 -3.56 -8.44
N LYS A 33 -0.50 -4.62 -9.21
CA LYS A 33 0.28 -4.98 -10.41
C LYS A 33 0.21 -3.89 -11.48
N ALA A 34 -0.97 -3.32 -11.74
CA ALA A 34 -1.15 -2.23 -12.69
C ALA A 34 -0.34 -0.98 -12.27
N LEU A 35 -0.49 -0.56 -11.01
CA LEU A 35 0.27 0.57 -10.48
C LEU A 35 1.79 0.35 -10.54
N ARG A 36 2.26 -0.86 -10.24
CA ARG A 36 3.68 -1.21 -10.39
C ARG A 36 4.14 -1.09 -11.84
N ALA A 37 3.33 -1.55 -12.80
CA ALA A 37 3.68 -1.45 -14.21
C ALA A 37 3.82 0.02 -14.66
N ASP A 38 2.91 0.89 -14.22
CA ASP A 38 2.99 2.32 -14.51
C ASP A 38 4.24 2.98 -13.91
N ILE A 39 4.64 2.57 -12.70
CA ILE A 39 5.87 3.06 -12.06
C ILE A 39 7.12 2.57 -12.82
N VAL A 40 7.17 1.27 -13.14
CA VAL A 40 8.33 0.67 -13.83
C VAL A 40 8.49 1.21 -15.26
N THR A 41 7.38 1.55 -15.92
CA THR A 41 7.39 2.14 -17.26
C THR A 41 7.61 3.66 -17.26
N GLY A 42 7.74 4.28 -16.09
CA GLY A 42 7.97 5.72 -15.95
C GLY A 42 6.72 6.59 -16.19
N LYS A 43 5.53 5.99 -16.32
CA LYS A 43 4.27 6.72 -16.51
C LYS A 43 3.81 7.47 -15.25
N ALA A 44 4.24 7.01 -14.08
CA ALA A 44 3.92 7.63 -12.80
C ALA A 44 5.09 7.50 -11.83
N ARG A 45 5.29 8.50 -10.96
CA ARG A 45 6.25 8.40 -9.86
C ARG A 45 5.65 7.58 -8.72
N PHE A 46 6.51 6.86 -8.01
CA PHE A 46 6.11 6.07 -6.84
C PHE A 46 5.38 6.93 -5.79
N GLU A 47 5.92 8.10 -5.47
CA GLU A 47 5.34 9.01 -4.47
C GLU A 47 3.92 9.48 -4.83
N ASP A 48 3.66 9.77 -6.11
CA ASP A 48 2.35 10.22 -6.58
C ASP A 48 1.33 9.11 -6.49
N VAL A 49 1.75 7.89 -6.81
CA VAL A 49 0.92 6.70 -6.69
C VAL A 49 0.64 6.39 -5.22
N ALA A 50 1.66 6.47 -4.36
CA ALA A 50 1.51 6.22 -2.94
C ALA A 50 0.59 7.26 -2.28
N ALA A 51 0.75 8.55 -2.61
CA ALA A 51 -0.10 9.61 -2.07
C ALA A 51 -1.57 9.44 -2.48
N ARG A 52 -1.83 9.02 -3.72
CA ARG A 52 -3.20 8.88 -4.25
C ARG A 52 -3.86 7.56 -3.86
N HIS A 53 -3.14 6.45 -3.84
CA HIS A 53 -3.71 5.10 -3.75
C HIS A 53 -3.43 4.36 -2.44
N SER A 54 -2.49 4.82 -1.60
CA SER A 54 -2.17 4.13 -0.37
C SER A 54 -3.25 4.31 0.71
N ASP A 55 -3.62 3.20 1.35
CA ASP A 55 -4.51 3.16 2.51
C ASP A 55 -3.79 3.38 3.85
N CYS A 56 -2.49 3.64 3.81
CA CYS A 56 -1.70 4.00 4.98
C CYS A 56 -1.76 5.51 5.20
N SER A 57 -1.60 5.94 6.46
CA SER A 57 -1.42 7.36 6.78
C SER A 57 -0.14 7.96 6.19
N SER A 58 0.85 7.12 5.85
CA SER A 58 2.07 7.55 5.16
C SER A 58 1.82 8.07 3.73
N ALA A 59 0.63 7.88 3.17
CA ALA A 59 0.23 8.51 1.90
C ALA A 59 0.51 10.02 1.88
N LYS A 60 0.31 10.70 3.02
CA LYS A 60 0.58 12.14 3.17
C LYS A 60 2.05 12.54 2.97
N ARG A 61 2.98 11.58 3.08
CA ARG A 61 4.42 11.76 2.86
C ARG A 61 4.91 11.00 1.62
N GLY A 62 4.06 10.84 0.60
CA GLY A 62 4.42 10.08 -0.60
C GLY A 62 4.72 8.61 -0.33
N GLY A 63 4.19 8.04 0.76
CA GLY A 63 4.45 6.67 1.17
C GLY A 63 5.65 6.49 2.11
N ASP A 64 6.38 7.55 2.43
CA ASP A 64 7.56 7.46 3.30
C ASP A 64 7.23 7.00 4.73
N LEU A 65 7.91 5.93 5.15
CA LEU A 65 7.78 5.32 6.47
C LEU A 65 8.88 5.77 7.44
N GLY A 66 9.89 6.49 6.96
CA GLY A 66 11.10 6.82 7.71
C GLY A 66 12.04 5.61 7.88
N PRO A 67 13.22 5.83 8.47
CA PRO A 67 14.15 4.76 8.77
C PRO A 67 13.58 3.83 9.86
N PHE A 68 13.80 2.53 9.71
CA PHE A 68 13.44 1.53 10.71
C PHE A 68 14.50 0.43 10.81
N GLY A 69 14.60 -0.17 11.99
CA GLY A 69 15.44 -1.33 12.30
C GLY A 69 14.66 -2.64 12.31
N ARG A 70 15.38 -3.75 12.50
CA ARG A 70 14.79 -5.10 12.57
C ARG A 70 13.81 -5.23 13.75
N GLY A 71 12.72 -5.95 13.54
CA GLY A 71 11.64 -6.16 14.51
C GLY A 71 10.63 -5.01 14.62
N GLN A 72 10.78 -3.93 13.85
CA GLN A 72 9.86 -2.78 13.90
C GLN A 72 8.70 -2.88 12.90
N MET A 73 8.83 -3.70 11.85
CA MET A 73 7.82 -3.89 10.82
C MET A 73 7.29 -5.34 10.80
N GLN A 74 6.17 -5.57 10.11
CA GLN A 74 5.67 -6.93 9.93
C GLN A 74 6.69 -7.77 9.15
N ARG A 75 6.98 -8.98 9.63
CA ARG A 75 8.06 -9.84 9.10
C ARG A 75 8.12 -9.91 7.56
N PRO A 76 7.02 -10.17 6.82
CA PRO A 76 7.09 -10.24 5.36
C PRO A 76 7.48 -8.92 4.69
N PHE A 77 7.09 -7.78 5.28
CA PHE A 77 7.47 -6.45 4.78
C PHE A 77 8.92 -6.13 5.11
N GLU A 78 9.36 -6.47 6.32
CA GLU A 78 10.73 -6.28 6.77
C GLU A 78 11.73 -7.07 5.91
N GLU A 79 11.48 -8.37 5.72
CA GLU A 79 12.32 -9.25 4.91
C GLU A 79 12.43 -8.74 3.47
N ALA A 80 11.31 -8.32 2.87
CA ALA A 80 11.32 -7.75 1.53
C ALA A 80 12.12 -6.44 1.47
N THR A 81 12.00 -5.55 2.46
CA THR A 81 12.70 -4.26 2.45
C THR A 81 14.21 -4.40 2.60
N PHE A 82 14.67 -5.30 3.47
CA PHE A 82 16.10 -5.56 3.65
C PHE A 82 16.73 -6.38 2.52
N ALA A 83 15.94 -6.89 1.57
CA ALA A 83 16.41 -7.65 0.41
C ALA A 83 16.39 -6.85 -0.91
N LEU A 84 15.90 -5.61 -0.89
CA LEU A 84 15.94 -4.67 -2.02
C LEU A 84 17.32 -4.01 -2.15
#